data_AF-H9MDC1-F1
#
_entry.id   AF-H9MDC1-F1
#
_cell.length_a   1.000
_cell.length_b   1.000
_cell.length_c   1.000
_cell.angle_alpha   90.00
_cell.angle_beta   90.00
_cell.angle_gamma   90.00
#
_symmetry.space_group_name_H-M   'P 1'
#
loop_
_entity.id
_entity.type
_entity.pdbx_description
1 polymer ?
#
loop_
_entity_poly.entity_id
_entity_poly.type
_entity_poly.pdbx_seq_one_letter_code
_entity_poly.pdbx_strand_id
1 'polypeptide(L)' 'TILPNTSFKCPETPPKAYQLNYPSVAIANLNNNETVTRTVTNVGDKSDYTVSVEEPPGVSVDINPKKLSFQSRGEKQTFT' A
#
# COMPACT_ATOMS: atom_id res chain seq x y z
N THR A 1 -5.91 -30.04 -8.90
CA THR A 1 -5.54 -30.62 -7.60
C THR A 1 -6.47 -30.04 -6.54
N ILE A 2 -7.34 -30.87 -5.97
CA ILE A 2 -8.18 -30.47 -4.84
C ILE A 2 -7.26 -30.46 -3.62
N LEU A 3 -7.04 -29.29 -3.01
CA LEU A 3 -6.26 -29.22 -1.77
C LEU A 3 -7.05 -29.96 -0.68
N PRO A 4 -6.42 -30.85 0.11
CA PRO A 4 -7.07 -31.51 1.23
C PRO A 4 -7.61 -30.45 2.20
N ASN A 5 -8.69 -30.79 2.92
CA ASN A 5 -9.36 -29.97 3.92
C ASN A 5 -8.43 -29.70 5.13
N THR A 6 -7.38 -28.90 4.92
CA THR A 6 -6.46 -28.48 5.96
C THR A 6 -6.97 -27.17 6.53
N SER A 7 -7.45 -27.23 7.77
CA SER A 7 -7.80 -26.04 8.54
C SER A 7 -6.61 -25.08 8.57
N PHE A 8 -6.75 -23.91 7.93
CA PHE A 8 -5.76 -22.85 7.99
C PHE A 8 -5.91 -22.12 9.32
N LYS A 9 -4.88 -22.17 10.16
CA LYS A 9 -4.84 -21.39 11.39
C LYS A 9 -4.30 -20.00 11.07
N CYS A 10 -5.09 -18.97 11.38
CA CYS A 10 -4.64 -17.60 11.29
C CYS A 10 -3.42 -17.38 12.22
N PRO A 11 -2.48 -16.49 11.83
CA PRO A 11 -1.40 -16.09 12.72
C PRO A 11 -1.93 -15.56 14.05
N GLU A 12 -1.23 -15.85 15.15
CA GLU A 12 -1.58 -15.34 16.49
C GLU A 12 -1.61 -13.81 16.52
N THR A 13 -0.72 -13.18 15.75
CA THR A 13 -0.73 -11.74 15.51
C THR A 13 -1.01 -11.49 14.04
N PRO A 14 -2.24 -11.10 13.66
CA PRO A 14 -2.53 -10.75 12.29
C PRO A 14 -1.79 -9.45 11.91
N PRO A 15 -1.43 -9.29 10.62
CA PRO A 15 -0.88 -8.03 10.15
C PRO A 15 -1.89 -6.89 10.36
N LYS A 16 -1.38 -5.71 10.66
CA LYS A 16 -2.16 -4.47 10.75
C LYS A 16 -2.96 -4.28 9.46
N ALA A 17 -4.27 -4.07 9.57
CA ALA A 17 -5.18 -4.04 8.41
C ALA A 17 -4.78 -3.00 7.34
N TYR A 18 -4.25 -1.85 7.76
CA TYR A 18 -3.77 -0.80 6.85
C TYR A 18 -2.51 -1.18 6.06
N GLN A 19 -1.84 -2.31 6.37
CA GLN A 19 -0.73 -2.83 5.57
C GLN A 19 -1.18 -3.67 4.37
N LEU A 20 -2.48 -3.93 4.23
CA LEU A 20 -3.00 -4.53 3.01
C LEU A 20 -2.76 -3.58 1.82
N ASN A 21 -2.37 -4.15 0.68
CA ASN A 21 -2.16 -3.39 -0.55
C ASN A 21 -3.49 -2.96 -1.17
N TYR A 22 -4.17 -2.01 -0.53
CA TYR A 22 -5.53 -1.56 -0.85
C TYR A 22 -5.51 -0.11 -1.34
N PRO A 23 -6.41 0.30 -2.27
CA PRO A 23 -6.44 1.65 -2.83
C PRO A 23 -6.94 2.74 -1.86
N SER A 24 -7.08 2.41 -0.57
CA SER A 24 -7.39 3.35 0.50
C SER A 24 -6.55 3.05 1.75
N VAL A 25 -6.46 4.04 2.62
CA VAL A 25 -5.77 3.95 3.91
C VAL A 25 -6.77 4.33 5.01
N ALA A 26 -6.92 3.46 6.01
CA ALA A 26 -7.73 3.70 7.18
C ALA A 26 -6.95 3.26 8.43
N ILE A 27 -6.68 4.20 9.32
CA ILE A 27 -6.02 3.95 10.61
C ILE A 27 -6.92 4.52 11.70
N ALA A 28 -7.41 3.65 12.59
CA ALA A 28 -8.18 4.08 13.75
C ALA A 28 -7.23 4.51 14.87
N ASN A 29 -7.60 5.59 15.59
CA ASN A 29 -6.88 6.07 16.77
C ASN A 29 -5.37 6.30 16.51
N LEU A 30 -5.05 7.06 15.47
CA LEU A 30 -3.67 7.43 15.13
C LEU A 30 -3.11 8.35 16.23
N ASN A 31 -2.43 7.75 17.22
CA ASN A 31 -1.83 8.47 18.34
C ASN A 31 -0.34 8.79 18.11
N ASN A 32 0.31 8.04 17.21
CA ASN A 32 1.73 8.14 16.87
C ASN A 32 1.89 8.05 15.35
N ASN A 33 3.12 8.22 14.86
CA ASN A 33 3.42 8.01 13.45
C ASN A 33 3.29 6.53 13.08
N GLU A 34 2.67 6.28 11.93
CA GLU A 34 2.54 4.96 11.34
C GLU A 34 2.97 5.04 9.87
N THR A 35 3.70 4.02 9.40
CA THR A 35 4.17 3.94 8.01
C THR A 35 3.35 2.91 7.26
N VAL A 36 2.87 3.26 6.07
CA VAL A 36 1.98 2.43 5.28
C VAL A 36 2.64 2.08 3.96
N THR A 37 2.89 0.79 3.71
CA THR A 37 3.52 0.37 2.45
C THR A 37 2.47 0.07 1.39
N ARG A 38 2.68 0.56 0.16
CA ARG A 38 1.84 0.25 -0.99
C ARG A 38 2.69 -0.13 -2.20
N THR A 39 2.23 -1.12 -2.95
CA THR A 39 2.84 -1.52 -4.21
C THR A 39 1.82 -1.39 -5.32
N VAL A 40 2.09 -0.50 -6.26
CA VAL A 40 1.24 -0.32 -7.45
C VAL A 40 1.87 -1.03 -8.65
N THR A 41 1.02 -1.45 -9.58
CA THR A 41 1.45 -2.06 -10.84
C THR A 41 1.00 -1.18 -11.97
N ASN A 42 1.92 -0.80 -12.88
CA ASN A 42 1.52 -0.08 -14.09
C ASN A 42 0.75 -1.01 -15.03
N VAL A 43 -0.44 -0.60 -15.44
CA VAL A 43 -1.29 -1.38 -16.36
C VAL A 43 -1.36 -0.79 -17.77
N GLY A 44 -0.72 0.36 -17.99
CA GLY A 44 -0.61 1.05 -19.29
C GLY A 44 0.81 1.05 -19.85
N ASP A 45 1.08 2.00 -20.74
CA ASP A 45 2.41 2.21 -21.32
C ASP A 45 3.36 2.91 -20.34
N LYS A 46 4.61 3.14 -20.78
CA LYS A 46 5.63 3.89 -20.02
C LYS A 46 5.08 5.23 -19.55
N SER A 47 5.08 5.45 -18.23
CA SER A 47 4.45 6.60 -17.60
C SER A 47 5.15 6.99 -16.30
N ASP A 48 5.20 8.30 -16.03
CA ASP A 48 5.70 8.89 -14.80
C ASP A 48 4.54 9.48 -13.99
N TYR A 49 4.52 9.22 -12.68
CA TYR A 49 3.50 9.71 -11.75
C TYR A 49 4.17 10.51 -10.63
N THR A 50 3.66 11.71 -10.35
CA THR A 50 4.11 12.54 -9.23
C THR A 50 2.99 12.63 -8.20
N VAL A 51 3.33 12.47 -6.93
CA VAL A 51 2.36 12.46 -5.84
C VAL A 51 1.75 13.85 -5.62
N SER A 52 0.47 13.87 -5.30
CA SER A 52 -0.26 15.04 -4.81
C SER A 52 -1.03 14.61 -3.57
N VAL A 53 -0.98 15.41 -2.52
CA VAL A 53 -1.52 15.06 -1.21
C VAL A 53 -2.35 16.22 -0.69
N GLU A 54 -3.57 15.91 -0.26
CA GLU A 54 -4.38 16.77 0.58
C GLU A 54 -4.42 16.13 1.97
N GLU A 55 -3.81 16.79 2.94
CA GLU A 55 -3.65 16.25 4.29
C GLU A 55 -5.00 16.29 5.06
N PRO A 56 -5.41 15.19 5.72
CA PRO A 56 -6.58 15.22 6.59
C PRO A 56 -6.37 16.16 7.78
N PRO A 57 -7.42 16.81 8.31
CA PRO A 57 -7.30 17.70 9.46
C PRO A 57 -6.62 17.03 10.66
N GLY A 58 -5.55 17.65 11.17
CA GLY A 58 -4.80 17.15 12.33
C GLY A 58 -3.84 15.99 12.04
N VAL A 59 -3.65 15.61 10.78
CA VAL A 59 -2.72 14.56 10.35
C VAL A 59 -1.75 15.13 9.31
N SER A 60 -0.46 14.85 9.45
CA SER A 60 0.52 15.11 8.38
C SER A 60 0.86 13.84 7.63
N VAL A 61 1.03 13.96 6.32
CA VAL A 61 1.28 12.85 5.41
C VAL A 61 2.57 13.12 4.65
N ASP A 62 3.57 12.25 4.84
CA ASP A 62 4.80 12.24 4.05
C ASP A 62 4.86 10.95 3.20
N ILE A 63 5.31 11.09 1.96
CA ILE A 63 5.35 10.00 0.98
C ILE A 63 6.72 9.93 0.31
N ASN A 64 7.28 8.72 0.26
CA ASN A 64 8.55 8.44 -0.39
C ASN A 64 8.52 7.15 -1.24
N PRO A 65 8.96 7.19 -2.51
CA PRO A 65 9.38 8.38 -3.26
C PRO A 65 8.18 9.23 -3.72
N LYS A 66 8.41 10.54 -3.94
CA LYS A 66 7.37 11.46 -4.46
C LYS A 66 7.08 11.30 -5.95
N LYS A 67 7.93 10.56 -6.68
CA LYS A 67 7.75 10.25 -8.11
C LYS A 67 7.96 8.75 -8.33
N LEU A 68 7.06 8.13 -9.08
CA LEU A 68 7.17 6.75 -9.57
C LEU A 68 7.28 6.77 -11.09
N SER A 69 8.27 6.08 -11.64
CA SER A 69 8.62 6.15 -13.07
C SER A 69 8.62 4.75 -13.69
N PHE A 70 7.52 4.35 -14.32
CA PHE A 70 7.36 3.01 -14.89
C PHE A 70 7.80 2.98 -16.35
N GLN A 71 8.69 2.04 -16.69
CA GLN A 71 9.24 1.87 -18.03
C GLN A 71 8.38 0.98 -18.93
N SER A 72 7.56 0.11 -18.36
CA SER A 72 6.71 -0.80 -19.13
C SER A 72 5.47 -1.24 -18.36
N ARG A 73 4.53 -1.88 -19.08
CA ARG A 73 3.35 -2.52 -18.50
C ARG A 73 3.75 -3.69 -17.61
N GLY A 74 3.14 -3.80 -16.45
CA GLY A 74 3.37 -4.86 -15.47
C GLY A 74 4.49 -4.57 -14.47
N GLU A 75 5.26 -3.50 -14.67
CA GLU A 75 6.25 -3.06 -13.69
C GLU A 75 5.57 -2.65 -12.37
N LYS A 76 6.21 -3.01 -11.26
CA LYS A 76 5.75 -2.72 -9.91
C LYS A 76 6.72 -1.79 -9.21
N GLN A 77 6.19 -0.80 -8.50
CA GLN A 77 6.97 0.06 -7.63
C GLN A 77 6.25 0.22 -6.30
N THR A 78 7.05 0.40 -5.25
CA THR A 78 6.58 0.50 -3.87
C THR A 78 6.88 1.88 -3.34
N PHE A 79 5.95 2.44 -2.58
CA PHE A 79 6.14 3.65 -1.81
C PHE A 79 5.63 3.45 -0.38
N THR A 80 6.06 4.35 0.49
CA THR A 80 5.64 4.45 1.89
C THR A 80 5.18 5.85 2.22
#